data_AF-A0A973KYK5-F1
#
_entry.id   AF-A0A973KYK5-F1
#
_cell.length_a   1.000
_cell.length_b   1.000
_cell.length_c   1.000
_cell.angle_alpha   90.00
_cell.angle_beta   90.00
_cell.angle_gamma   90.00
#
_symmetry.space_group_name_H-M   'P 1'
#
loop_
_entity.id
_entity.type
_entity.pdbx_description
1 polymer ?
#
loop_
_entity_poly.entity_id
_entity_poly.type
_entity_poly.pdbx_seq_one_letter_code
_entity_poly.pdbx_strand_id
1 'polypeptide(L)'
;EGVVEIAYFGLLPAFRGRRIGGHLLTWGTARAWDLAERWAWRPPTKRVWLHTCSEDGPYALDNYRRRGFRVFDTKHDAETDTHTETE
;
A
#
# COMPACT_ATOMS: atom_id res chain seq x y z
N GLU A 1 8.55 8.33 -15.47
CA GLU A 1 8.76 6.87 -15.44
C GLU A 1 7.43 6.16 -15.27
N GLY A 2 7.29 4.90 -15.72
CA GLY A 2 6.06 4.11 -15.58
C GLY A 2 5.87 3.58 -14.16
N VAL A 3 5.75 4.46 -13.17
CA VAL A 3 5.60 4.06 -11.77
C VAL A 3 4.25 4.52 -11.26
N VAL A 4 3.53 3.62 -10.59
CA VAL A 4 2.21 3.90 -10.00
C VAL A 4 2.26 3.57 -8.51
N GLU A 5 1.83 4.53 -7.71
CA GLU A 5 1.69 4.36 -6.27
C GLU A 5 0.22 4.15 -5.90
N ILE A 6 -0.04 3.15 -5.06
CA ILE A 6 -1.31 3.05 -4.35
C ILE A 6 -1.13 3.84 -3.04
N ALA A 7 -1.49 5.12 -3.06
CA ALA A 7 -1.25 6.04 -1.93
C ALA A 7 -2.04 5.63 -0.68
N TYR A 8 -3.28 5.16 -0.86
CA TYR A 8 -4.16 4.74 0.23
C TYR A 8 -4.92 3.48 -0.15
N PHE A 9 -4.89 2.50 0.76
CA PHE A 9 -5.67 1.29 0.64
C PHE A 9 -6.14 0.85 2.02
N GLY A 10 -7.45 0.64 2.16
CA GLY A 10 -8.01 0.20 3.43
C GLY A 10 -9.48 -0.10 3.33
N LEU A 11 -10.00 -0.71 4.39
CA LEU A 11 -11.43 -0.94 4.57
C LEU A 11 -11.91 -0.21 5.81
N LEU A 12 -13.10 0.39 5.69
CA LEU A 12 -13.84 0.86 6.85
C LEU A 12 -14.03 -0.30 7.85
N PRO A 13 -14.02 -0.04 9.17
CA PRO A 13 -14.11 -1.07 10.21
C PRO A 13 -15.24 -2.09 9.98
N ALA A 14 -16.42 -1.63 9.57
CA ALA A 14 -17.61 -2.45 9.32
C ALA A 14 -17.45 -3.49 8.19
N PHE A 15 -16.40 -3.42 7.37
CA PHE A 15 -16.17 -4.32 6.23
C PHE A 15 -14.97 -5.24 6.42
N ARG A 16 -14.27 -5.16 7.57
CA ARG A 16 -13.14 -6.04 7.91
C ARG A 16 -13.63 -7.46 8.23
N GLY A 17 -12.73 -8.45 8.11
CA GLY A 17 -13.05 -9.87 8.38
C GLY A 17 -13.88 -10.59 7.31
N ARG A 18 -14.37 -9.88 6.28
CA ARG A 18 -15.27 -10.42 5.24
C ARG A 18 -14.56 -10.90 3.97
N ARG A 19 -13.22 -11.03 3.99
CA ARG A 19 -12.36 -11.37 2.83
C ARG A 19 -12.44 -10.40 1.63
N ILE A 20 -13.11 -9.26 1.76
CA ILE A 20 -13.28 -8.26 0.69
C ILE A 20 -11.96 -7.56 0.32
N GLY A 21 -11.09 -7.31 1.31
CA GLY A 21 -9.85 -6.55 1.10
C GLY A 21 -8.91 -7.20 0.09
N GLY A 22 -8.83 -8.53 0.08
CA GLY A 22 -8.02 -9.25 -0.91
C GLY A 22 -8.53 -9.07 -2.34
N HIS A 23 -9.85 -9.04 -2.54
CA HIS A 23 -10.45 -8.79 -3.86
C HIS A 23 -10.24 -7.33 -4.28
N LEU A 24 -10.50 -6.38 -3.38
CA LEU A 24 -10.34 -4.96 -3.66
C LEU A 24 -8.90 -4.62 -4.05
N LEU A 25 -7.91 -5.14 -3.31
CA LEU A 25 -6.50 -4.93 -3.63
C LEU A 25 -6.14 -5.51 -4.99
N THR A 26 -6.60 -6.73 -5.30
CA THR A 26 -6.33 -7.39 -6.59
C THR A 26 -6.84 -6.54 -7.75
N TRP A 27 -8.07 -6.08 -7.66
CA TRP A 27 -8.67 -5.20 -8.66
C TRP A 27 -7.93 -3.85 -8.76
N GLY A 28 -7.62 -3.22 -7.62
CA GLY A 28 -6.88 -1.95 -7.59
C GLY A 28 -5.48 -2.08 -8.21
N THR A 29 -4.76 -3.16 -7.91
CA THR A 29 -3.45 -3.44 -8.50
C THR A 29 -3.55 -3.70 -10.01
N ALA A 30 -4.56 -4.45 -10.48
CA ALA A 30 -4.77 -4.63 -11.92
C ALA A 30 -5.03 -3.29 -12.63
N ARG A 31 -5.84 -2.41 -12.02
CA ARG A 31 -6.09 -1.05 -12.52
C ARG A 31 -4.86 -0.15 -12.54
N ALA A 32 -3.89 -0.39 -11.65
CA ALA A 32 -2.62 0.32 -11.66
C ALA A 32 -1.72 -0.14 -12.82
N TRP A 33 -1.77 -1.42 -13.20
CA TRP A 33 -1.03 -1.94 -14.35
C TRP A 33 -1.61 -1.48 -15.69
N ASP A 34 -2.95 -1.48 -15.83
CA ASP A 34 -3.64 -1.09 -17.07
C ASP A 34 -3.79 0.43 -17.28
N LEU A 35 -3.15 1.24 -16.44
CA LEU A 35 -3.29 2.70 -16.45
C LEU A 35 -2.97 3.30 -17.83
N ALA A 36 -1.89 2.86 -18.46
CA ALA A 36 -1.47 3.38 -19.77
C ALA A 36 -2.42 3.01 -20.92
N GLU A 37 -3.20 1.94 -20.77
CA GLU A 37 -4.21 1.55 -21.75
C GLU A 37 -5.42 2.49 -21.72
N ARG A 38 -5.71 3.06 -20.54
CA ARG A 38 -6.85 3.97 -20.30
C ARG A 38 -6.52 5.43 -20.56
N TRP A 39 -5.24 5.81 -20.48
CA TRP A 39 -4.79 7.18 -20.70
C TRP A 39 -3.55 7.23 -21.60
N ALA A 40 -3.75 7.58 -22.86
CA ALA A 40 -2.73 7.54 -23.91
C ALA A 40 -1.48 8.40 -23.64
N TRP A 41 -1.58 9.42 -22.79
CA TRP A 41 -0.44 10.27 -22.41
C TRP A 41 0.47 9.64 -21.35
N ARG A 42 0.06 8.52 -20.73
CA ARG A 42 0.85 7.85 -19.71
C ARG A 42 1.81 6.84 -20.34
N PRO A 43 3.06 6.76 -19.87
CA PRO A 43 3.94 5.66 -20.23
C PRO A 43 3.40 4.33 -19.67
N PRO A 44 3.71 3.18 -20.31
CA PRO A 44 3.38 1.86 -19.77
C PRO A 44 3.85 1.69 -18.32
N THR A 45 2.98 1.15 -17.45
CA THR A 45 3.32 0.87 -16.06
C THR A 45 4.40 -0.22 -16.00
N LYS A 46 5.50 0.08 -15.34
CA LYS A 46 6.67 -0.77 -15.09
C LYS A 46 6.75 -1.22 -13.62
N ARG A 47 6.19 -0.43 -12.69
CA ARG A 47 6.20 -0.74 -11.26
C ARG A 47 4.92 -0.22 -10.59
N VAL A 48 4.30 -1.08 -9.79
CA VAL A 48 3.24 -0.71 -8.84
C VAL A 48 3.78 -0.92 -7.44
N TRP A 49 3.61 0.08 -6.57
CA TRP A 49 4.13 0.03 -5.21
C TRP A 49 3.20 0.76 -4.25
N LEU A 50 3.41 0.55 -2.94
CA LEU A 50 2.67 1.20 -1.87
C LEU A 50 3.53 1.27 -0.61
N HIS A 51 3.12 2.14 0.31
CA HIS A 51 3.64 2.21 1.66
C HIS A 51 2.71 1.45 2.62
N THR A 52 3.31 0.77 3.59
CA THR A 52 2.63 0.18 4.74
C THR A 52 3.50 0.37 5.97
N CYS A 53 2.90 0.66 7.12
CA CYS A 53 3.60 0.88 8.39
C CYS A 53 3.05 -0.04 9.48
N SER A 54 3.72 -0.06 10.63
CA SER A 54 3.32 -0.87 11.79
C SER A 54 1.97 -0.48 12.39
N GLU A 55 1.48 0.73 12.11
CA GLU A 55 0.14 1.19 12.55
C GLU A 55 -1.00 0.65 11.67
N ASP A 56 -0.69 0.11 10.49
CA ASP A 56 -1.69 -0.54 9.66
C ASP A 56 -2.27 -1.78 10.35
N GLY A 57 -3.48 -2.18 9.94
CA GLY A 57 -4.10 -3.38 10.50
C GLY A 57 -3.18 -4.62 10.35
N PRO A 58 -3.22 -5.57 11.30
CA PRO A 58 -2.26 -6.70 11.39
C PRO A 58 -2.26 -7.62 10.17
N TYR A 59 -3.26 -7.51 9.31
CA TYR A 59 -3.40 -8.28 8.07
C TYR A 59 -2.91 -7.54 6.82
N ALA A 60 -2.47 -6.28 6.92
CA ALA A 60 -2.11 -5.45 5.78
C ALA A 60 -0.93 -6.04 5.01
N LEU A 61 0.21 -6.23 5.67
CA LEU A 61 1.43 -6.78 5.07
C LEU A 61 1.20 -8.16 4.43
N ASP A 62 0.50 -9.05 5.14
CA ASP A 62 0.13 -10.37 4.63
C ASP A 62 -0.79 -10.30 3.40
N ASN A 63 -1.73 -9.36 3.39
CA ASN A 63 -2.60 -9.14 2.24
C ASN A 63 -1.79 -8.67 1.02
N TYR A 64 -0.85 -7.76 1.18
CA TYR A 64 0.04 -7.32 0.10
C TYR A 64 0.91 -8.46 -0.43
N ARG A 65 1.57 -9.23 0.45
CA ARG A 65 2.42 -10.37 0.07
C ARG A 65 1.64 -11.44 -0.70
N ARG A 66 0.44 -11.79 -0.25
CA ARG A 66 -0.46 -12.73 -0.95
C ARG A 66 -0.95 -12.25 -2.32
N ARG A 67 -0.67 -10.99 -2.70
CA ARG A 67 -0.98 -10.40 -4.01
C ARG A 67 0.26 -10.08 -4.83
N GLY A 68 1.42 -10.62 -4.44
CA GLY A 68 2.66 -10.54 -5.21
C GLY A 68 3.51 -9.31 -4.90
N PHE A 69 3.10 -8.45 -3.95
CA PHE A 69 3.97 -7.39 -3.46
C PHE A 69 5.15 -8.00 -2.69
N ARG A 70 6.32 -7.38 -2.85
CA ARG A 70 7.56 -7.73 -2.15
C ARG A 70 8.10 -6.47 -1.50
N VAL A 71 8.69 -6.62 -0.32
CA VAL A 71 9.40 -5.52 0.34
C VAL A 71 10.57 -5.13 -0.56
N PHE A 72 10.65 -3.85 -0.92
CA PHE A 72 11.74 -3.28 -1.71
C PHE A 72 12.57 -2.26 -0.93
N ASP A 73 11.99 -1.66 0.10
CA ASP A 73 12.60 -0.70 1.00
C ASP A 73 11.87 -0.76 2.36
N THR A 74 12.61 -0.51 3.44
CA THR A 74 12.08 -0.42 4.80
C THR A 74 12.74 0.77 5.47
N LYS A 75 11.92 1.70 5.98
CA LYS A 75 12.39 2.86 6.73
C LYS A 75 12.05 2.70 8.20
N HIS A 76 12.97 3.10 9.07
CA HIS A 76 12.75 3.22 10.49
C HIS A 76 12.73 4.70 10.82
N ASP A 77 11.58 5.22 11.23
CA ASP A 77 11.52 6.54 11.83
C ASP A 77 12.06 6.38 13.26
N ALA A 78 13.15 7.05 13.57
CA ALA A 78 13.62 7.13 14.95
C ALA A 78 12.57 7.93 15.72
N GLU A 79 11.87 7.28 16.66
CA GLU A 79 11.10 8.01 17.67
C GLU A 79 12.09 8.93 18.40
N THR A 80 12.01 10.23 18.15
CA THR A 80 12.67 11.22 18.98
C THR A 80 11.97 11.19 20.33
N ASP A 81 12.49 10.39 21.25
CA ASP A 81 12.14 10.41 22.67
C ASP A 81 12.25 11.85 23.17
N THR A 82 11.12 12.55 23.19
CA THR A 82 11.02 13.88 23.78
C THR A 82 10.48 13.70 25.20
N HIS A 83 11.23 12.97 26.03
CA HIS A 83 11.06 13.04 27.47
C HIS A 83 11.81 14.28 27.97
N THR A 84 11.17 15.44 27.84
CA THR A 84 11.59 16.63 28.60
C THR A 84 11.07 16.44 30.03
N GLU A 85 11.85 15.78 30.88
CA GLU A 85 11.72 15.91 32.33
C GLU A 85 11.88 17.40 32.66
N THR A 86 10.82 18.01 33.19
CA THR A 86 10.89 19.34 33.80
C THR A 86 10.84 19.11 35.31
N GLU A 87 12.01 19.22 35.95
CA GLU A 87 12.13 19.51 37.38
C GLU A 87 11.74 20.96 37.68
#